data_AF-A0A1Q6X8R4-F1
#
_entry.id   AF-A0A1Q6X8R4-F1
#
_cell.length_a   1.000
_cell.length_b   1.000
_cell.length_c   1.000
_cell.angle_alpha   90.00
_cell.angle_beta   90.00
_cell.angle_gamma   90.00
#
_symmetry.space_group_name_H-M   'P 1'
#
loop_
_entity.id
_entity.type
_entity.pdbx_description
1 polymer ?
#
loop_
_entity_poly.entity_id
_entity_poly.type
_entity_poly.pdbx_seq_one_letter_code
_entity_poly.pdbx_strand_id
1 'polypeptide(L)'
;MGYPESKISLLHAYEIFFGEKWEMFEEKVLRSVAMQLMNGEEVVLDDQKLTVKRVGSGRLRQVQFEVNGRKFEAIEQNRMKPSRWGKLAREKHQVVQFRDVVTHKYVAVAVDGEVTEYL
;
A
#
# COMPACT_ATOMS: atom_id res chain seq x y z
N MET A 1 -6.63 37.44 -23.46
CA MET A 1 -5.73 37.40 -22.28
C MET A 1 -5.21 35.98 -22.16
N GLY A 2 -4.04 35.71 -22.76
CA GLY A 2 -3.38 34.41 -22.67
C GLY A 2 -2.55 34.33 -21.39
N TYR A 3 -2.62 33.22 -20.67
CA TYR A 3 -1.74 32.96 -19.55
C TYR A 3 -0.28 32.87 -20.08
N PRO A 4 0.71 33.53 -19.44
CA PRO A 4 2.09 33.47 -19.91
C PRO A 4 2.64 32.03 -19.81
N GLU A 5 3.28 31.56 -20.90
CA GLU A 5 3.85 30.20 -21.03
C GLU A 5 4.76 29.79 -19.86
N SER A 6 5.41 30.75 -19.20
CA SER A 6 6.31 30.52 -18.07
C SER A 6 5.61 30.05 -16.78
N LYS A 7 4.33 30.35 -16.59
CA LYS A 7 3.57 29.83 -15.44
C LYS A 7 3.10 28.40 -15.67
N ILE A 8 2.77 28.04 -16.93
CA ILE A 8 2.29 26.70 -17.29
C ILE A 8 3.41 25.68 -17.11
N SER A 9 4.65 26.01 -17.49
CA SER A 9 5.80 25.13 -17.30
C SER A 9 6.14 24.87 -15.82
N LEU A 10 5.99 25.87 -14.96
CA LEU A 10 6.20 25.74 -13.52
C LEU A 10 5.12 24.89 -12.85
N LEU A 11 3.85 25.08 -13.22
CA LEU A 11 2.74 24.26 -12.70
C LEU A 11 2.90 22.78 -13.11
N HIS A 12 3.23 22.51 -14.38
CA HIS A 12 3.49 21.14 -14.85
C HIS A 12 4.68 20.50 -14.14
N ALA A 13 5.78 21.23 -13.99
CA ALA A 13 6.94 20.74 -13.24
C ALA A 13 6.58 20.47 -11.78
N TYR A 14 5.72 21.31 -11.17
CA TYR A 14 5.23 21.07 -9.81
C TYR A 14 4.38 19.81 -9.73
N GLU A 15 3.43 19.61 -10.65
CA GLU A 15 2.60 18.41 -10.68
C GLU A 15 3.42 17.13 -10.88
N ILE A 16 4.43 17.15 -11.76
CA ILE A 16 5.34 16.02 -11.99
C ILE A 16 6.21 15.77 -10.76
N PHE A 17 6.97 16.76 -10.29
CA PHE A 17 7.89 16.57 -9.16
C PHE A 17 7.17 16.24 -7.87
N PHE A 18 6.04 16.89 -7.62
CA PHE A 18 5.22 16.60 -6.45
C PHE A 18 4.63 15.22 -6.62
N GLY A 19 3.93 14.92 -7.72
CA GLY A 19 3.33 13.62 -8.01
C GLY A 19 4.29 12.45 -7.81
N GLU A 20 5.46 12.47 -8.47
CA GLU A 20 6.50 11.43 -8.30
C GLU A 20 6.98 11.31 -6.85
N LYS A 21 7.13 12.44 -6.14
CA LYS A 21 7.54 12.44 -4.74
C LYS A 21 6.47 11.84 -3.83
N TRP A 22 5.18 12.05 -4.12
CA TRP A 22 4.07 11.45 -3.36
C TRP A 22 3.95 9.96 -3.65
N GLU A 23 4.05 9.54 -4.91
CA GLU A 23 4.08 8.12 -5.29
C GLU A 23 5.22 7.38 -4.57
N MET A 24 6.44 7.94 -4.61
CA MET A 24 7.59 7.41 -3.88
C MET A 24 7.41 7.38 -2.36
N PHE A 25 6.60 8.29 -1.80
CA PHE A 25 6.30 8.30 -0.37
C PHE A 25 5.29 7.21 -0.01
N GLU A 26 4.23 7.05 -0.82
CA GLU A 26 3.24 5.99 -0.63
C GLU A 26 3.89 4.61 -0.77
N GLU A 27 4.76 4.36 -1.76
CA GLU A 27 5.47 3.09 -1.92
C GLU A 27 6.26 2.71 -0.65
N LYS A 28 7.01 3.67 -0.07
CA LYS A 28 7.78 3.46 1.15
C LYS A 28 6.89 3.14 2.35
N VAL A 29 5.74 3.81 2.46
CA VAL A 29 4.75 3.54 3.50
C VAL A 29 4.17 2.14 3.32
N LEU A 30 3.73 1.79 2.12
CA LEU A 30 3.18 0.47 1.79
C LEU A 30 4.20 -0.63 2.12
N ARG A 31 5.46 -0.47 1.71
CA ARG A 31 6.56 -1.39 2.04
C ARG A 31 6.74 -1.56 3.54
N SER A 32 6.82 -0.45 4.28
CA SER A 32 6.96 -0.47 5.74
C SER A 32 5.80 -1.20 6.41
N VAL A 33 4.56 -0.89 6.00
CA VAL A 33 3.36 -1.55 6.52
C VAL A 33 3.37 -3.05 6.22
N ALA A 34 3.72 -3.48 5.00
CA ALA A 34 3.79 -4.90 4.66
C ALA A 34 4.81 -5.64 5.53
N MET A 35 6.01 -5.09 5.69
CA MET A 35 7.06 -5.71 6.49
C MET A 35 6.65 -5.81 7.96
N GLN A 36 6.09 -4.75 8.53
CA GLN A 36 5.65 -4.75 9.94
C GLN A 36 4.45 -5.68 10.17
N LEU A 37 3.46 -5.66 9.26
CA LEU A 37 2.29 -6.52 9.32
C LEU A 37 2.70 -8.00 9.43
N MET A 38 3.65 -8.44 8.62
CA MET A 38 4.05 -9.85 8.57
C MET A 38 4.90 -10.30 9.76
N ASN A 39 5.60 -9.37 10.43
CA ASN A 39 6.61 -9.68 11.43
C ASN A 39 6.26 -9.24 12.87
N GLY A 40 5.14 -8.53 13.07
CA GLY A 40 4.72 -8.02 14.38
C GLY A 40 3.22 -8.11 14.63
N GLU A 41 2.81 -7.77 15.85
CA GLU A 41 1.40 -7.64 16.24
C GLU A 41 0.91 -6.18 16.21
N GLU A 42 1.81 -5.25 15.89
CA GLU A 42 1.53 -3.83 15.69
C GLU A 42 2.25 -3.34 14.45
N VAL A 43 1.65 -2.35 13.76
CA VAL A 43 2.29 -1.55 12.73
C VAL A 43 2.44 -0.13 13.26
N VAL A 44 3.66 0.38 13.27
CA VAL A 44 3.98 1.76 13.60
C VAL A 44 4.02 2.58 12.32
N LEU A 45 3.17 3.61 12.26
CA LEU A 45 3.11 4.57 11.17
C LEU A 45 3.06 5.96 11.80
N ASP A 46 4.04 6.79 11.47
CA ASP A 46 4.31 8.06 12.16
C ASP A 46 4.35 7.84 13.69
N ASP A 47 3.55 8.59 14.47
CA ASP A 47 3.45 8.47 15.93
C ASP A 47 2.31 7.51 16.37
N GLN A 48 1.73 6.75 15.45
CA GLN A 48 0.61 5.85 15.73
C GLN A 48 1.02 4.39 15.75
N LYS A 49 0.46 3.64 16.71
CA LYS A 49 0.55 2.18 16.79
C LYS A 49 -0.79 1.57 16.41
N LEU A 50 -0.79 0.80 15.33
CA LEU A 50 -1.97 0.17 14.76
C LEU A 50 -1.93 -1.34 15.06
N THR A 51 -2.89 -1.84 15.82
CA THR A 51 -2.95 -3.27 16.17
C THR A 51 -3.27 -4.13 14.95
N VAL A 52 -2.47 -5.18 14.73
CA VAL A 52 -2.72 -6.19 13.71
C VAL A 52 -3.89 -7.08 14.17
N LYS A 53 -4.90 -7.19 13.30
CA LYS A 53 -6.05 -8.08 13.50
C LYS A 53 -5.82 -9.42 12.81
N ARG A 54 -6.43 -10.46 13.37
CA ARG A 54 -6.51 -11.79 12.74
C ARG A 54 -7.89 -11.98 12.10
N VAL A 55 -7.92 -12.30 10.82
CA VAL A 55 -9.14 -12.49 10.01
C VAL A 55 -9.13 -13.84 9.27
N GLY A 56 -10.20 -14.17 8.55
CA GLY A 56 -10.30 -15.42 7.79
C GLY A 56 -10.12 -16.66 8.67
N SER A 57 -10.93 -16.76 9.74
CA SER A 57 -10.82 -17.78 10.79
C SER A 57 -9.53 -17.71 11.61
N GLY A 58 -8.97 -16.51 11.76
CA GLY A 58 -7.78 -16.24 12.58
C GLY A 58 -6.44 -16.52 11.89
N ARG A 59 -6.46 -16.86 10.60
CA ARG A 59 -5.25 -17.29 9.87
C ARG A 59 -4.50 -16.16 9.19
N LEU A 60 -5.20 -15.08 8.82
CA LEU A 60 -4.62 -13.99 8.05
C LEU A 60 -4.41 -12.78 8.93
N ARG A 61 -3.30 -12.07 8.73
CA ARG A 61 -3.03 -10.77 9.34
C ARG A 61 -3.67 -9.64 8.55
N GLN A 62 -4.19 -8.63 9.23
CA GLN A 62 -4.79 -7.45 8.61
C GLN A 62 -4.56 -6.20 9.46
N VAL A 63 -4.34 -5.05 8.83
CA VAL A 63 -4.38 -3.73 9.48
C VAL A 63 -5.02 -2.71 8.55
N GLN A 64 -5.71 -1.71 9.14
CA GLN A 64 -6.17 -0.53 8.41
C GLN A 64 -5.36 0.67 8.86
N PHE A 65 -5.00 1.53 7.90
CA PHE A 65 -4.19 2.71 8.13
C PHE A 65 -4.60 3.82 7.17
N GLU A 66 -4.16 5.05 7.46
CA GLU A 66 -4.41 6.21 6.63
C GLU A 66 -3.07 6.86 6.27
N VAL A 67 -2.90 7.23 5.00
CA VAL A 67 -1.77 8.03 4.53
C VAL A 67 -2.29 9.03 3.52
N ASN A 68 -1.89 10.30 3.64
CA ASN A 68 -2.32 11.39 2.76
C ASN A 68 -3.85 11.53 2.63
N GLY A 69 -4.60 11.25 3.70
CA GLY A 69 -6.07 11.28 3.69
C GLY A 69 -6.74 10.10 2.98
N ARG A 70 -5.97 9.14 2.47
CA ARG A 70 -6.46 7.90 1.84
C ARG A 70 -6.41 6.76 2.84
N LYS A 71 -7.53 6.06 2.99
CA LYS A 71 -7.66 4.90 3.89
C LYS A 71 -7.38 3.61 3.15
N PHE A 72 -6.46 2.84 3.67
CA PHE A 72 -6.06 1.55 3.12
C PHE A 72 -6.26 0.42 4.11
N GLU A 73 -6.44 -0.77 3.57
CA GLU A 73 -6.37 -2.03 4.28
C GLU A 73 -5.23 -2.85 3.71
N ALA A 74 -4.27 -3.22 4.55
CA ALA A 74 -3.25 -4.21 4.24
C ALA A 74 -3.70 -5.56 4.78
N ILE A 75 -3.65 -6.60 3.95
CA ILE A 75 -4.05 -7.96 4.33
C ILE A 75 -3.07 -9.01 3.78
N GLU A 76 -2.70 -9.97 4.62
CA GLU A 76 -1.94 -11.15 4.23
C GLU A 76 -2.71 -11.97 3.18
N GLN A 77 -2.03 -12.34 2.11
CA GLN A 77 -2.64 -13.09 1.02
C GLN A 77 -3.03 -14.50 1.47
N ASN A 78 -4.29 -14.85 1.23
CA ASN A 78 -4.75 -16.20 1.46
C ASN A 78 -4.13 -17.17 0.44
N ARG A 79 -3.22 -18.04 0.91
CA ARG A 79 -2.56 -19.09 0.12
C ARG A 79 -3.55 -20.02 -0.60
N MET A 80 -4.77 -20.19 -0.11
CA MET A 80 -5.76 -21.10 -0.74
C MET A 80 -6.40 -20.52 -2.01
N LYS A 81 -6.20 -19.23 -2.31
CA LYS A 81 -6.81 -18.60 -3.49
C LYS A 81 -6.14 -19.10 -4.78
N PRO A 82 -6.89 -19.37 -5.87
CA PRO A 82 -6.35 -19.79 -7.16
C PRO A 82 -5.83 -18.59 -7.97
N SER A 83 -5.08 -17.68 -7.34
CA SER A 83 -4.48 -16.52 -7.99
C SER A 83 -2.95 -16.64 -8.04
N ARG A 84 -2.29 -15.81 -8.87
CA ARG A 84 -0.82 -15.66 -8.88
C ARG A 84 -0.28 -15.40 -7.48
N TRP A 85 -0.94 -14.51 -6.73
CA TRP A 85 -0.56 -14.16 -5.36
C TRP A 85 -0.78 -15.30 -4.37
N GLY A 86 -1.88 -16.05 -4.50
CA GLY A 86 -2.10 -17.25 -3.71
C GLY A 86 -1.03 -18.32 -3.98
N LYS A 87 -0.49 -18.40 -5.21
CA LYS A 87 0.62 -19.30 -5.55
C LYS A 87 1.91 -18.89 -4.83
N LEU A 88 2.30 -17.63 -4.88
CA LEU A 88 3.48 -17.14 -4.17
C LEU A 88 3.37 -17.36 -2.66
N ALA A 89 2.20 -17.09 -2.07
CA ALA A 89 1.96 -17.36 -0.66
C ALA A 89 2.04 -18.87 -0.32
N ARG A 90 1.61 -19.78 -1.22
CA ARG A 90 1.83 -21.24 -1.07
C ARG A 90 3.31 -21.61 -1.12
N GLU A 91 4.09 -20.89 -1.90
CA GLU A 91 5.55 -21.03 -2.04
C GLU A 91 6.32 -20.33 -0.90
N LYS A 92 5.62 -19.90 0.16
CA LYS A 92 6.16 -19.28 1.38
C LYS A 92 6.68 -17.84 1.21
N HIS A 93 6.41 -17.19 0.10
CA HIS A 93 6.61 -15.75 -0.03
C HIS A 93 5.65 -14.99 0.90
N GLN A 94 6.12 -13.89 1.47
CA GLN A 94 5.27 -12.95 2.19
C GLN A 94 4.55 -12.09 1.17
N VAL A 95 3.22 -12.24 1.07
CA VAL A 95 2.43 -11.48 0.11
C VAL A 95 1.37 -10.70 0.86
N VAL A 96 1.40 -9.37 0.73
CA VAL A 96 0.45 -8.44 1.35
C VAL A 96 -0.26 -7.68 0.25
N GLN A 97 -1.59 -7.73 0.23
CA GLN A 97 -2.40 -6.95 -0.69
C GLN A 97 -2.86 -5.66 -0.01
N PHE A 98 -2.87 -4.56 -0.77
CA PHE A 98 -3.41 -3.27 -0.33
C PHE A 98 -4.70 -2.97 -1.05
N ARG A 99 -5.74 -2.69 -0.26
CA ARG A 99 -7.05 -2.32 -0.76
C ARG A 99 -7.38 -0.92 -0.31
N ASP A 100 -7.79 -0.06 -1.24
CA ASP A 100 -8.37 1.23 -0.91
C ASP A 100 -9.77 1.00 -0.28
N VAL A 101 -9.98 1.55 0.91
CA VAL A 101 -11.19 1.27 1.71
C VAL A 101 -12.43 1.92 1.11
N VAL A 102 -12.28 3.06 0.43
CA VAL A 102 -13.40 3.82 -0.13
C VAL A 102 -13.88 3.18 -1.43
N THR A 103 -12.95 2.84 -2.32
CA THR A 103 -13.25 2.26 -3.64
C THR A 103 -13.37 0.74 -3.61
N HIS A 104 -12.92 0.10 -2.54
CA HIS A 104 -12.81 -1.35 -2.38
C HIS A 104 -11.95 -2.05 -3.44
N LYS A 105 -11.11 -1.30 -4.17
CA LYS A 105 -10.19 -1.84 -5.18
C LYS A 105 -8.86 -2.21 -4.55
N TYR A 106 -8.27 -3.30 -5.01
CA TYR A 106 -6.86 -3.58 -4.74
C TYR A 106 -6.02 -2.62 -5.58
N VAL A 107 -5.13 -1.88 -4.93
CA VAL A 107 -4.32 -0.82 -5.54
C VAL A 107 -2.83 -1.15 -5.54
N ALA A 108 -2.40 -2.10 -4.72
CA ALA A 108 -1.01 -2.56 -4.71
C ALA A 108 -0.86 -3.96 -4.11
N VAL A 109 0.31 -4.55 -4.33
CA VAL A 109 0.80 -5.74 -3.64
C VAL A 109 2.22 -5.53 -3.18
N ALA A 110 2.58 -6.06 -2.01
CA ALA A 110 3.97 -6.28 -1.63
C ALA A 110 4.28 -7.78 -1.66
N VAL A 111 5.36 -8.16 -2.32
CA VAL A 111 5.94 -9.51 -2.28
C VAL A 111 7.32 -9.42 -1.67
N ASP A 112 7.52 -10.02 -0.50
CA ASP A 112 8.78 -9.97 0.26
C ASP A 112 9.32 -8.54 0.48
N GLY A 113 8.40 -7.57 0.59
CA GLY A 113 8.72 -6.16 0.78
C GLY A 113 8.92 -5.36 -0.51
N GLU A 114 8.86 -5.99 -1.69
CA GLU A 114 8.84 -5.27 -2.98
C GLU A 114 7.40 -4.92 -3.36
N VAL A 115 7.13 -3.63 -3.54
CA VAL A 115 5.79 -3.11 -3.83
C VAL A 115 5.57 -3.02 -5.34
N THR A 116 4.38 -3.40 -5.79
CA THR A 116 3.90 -3.17 -7.15
C THR A 116 2.50 -2.59 -7.08
N GLU A 117 2.30 -1.41 -7.64
CA GLU A 117 1.01 -0.74 -7.72
C GLU A 117 0.21 -1.20 -8.95
N TYR A 118 -1.12 -1.18 -8.82
CA TYR A 118 -2.08 -1.44 -9.87
C TYR A 118 -2.69 -0.10 -10.27
N LEU A 119 -2.22 0.44 -11.39
CA LEU A 119 -2.73 1.67 -12.02
C LEU A 119 -4.26 1.72 -12.09
#